data_AF-A0A0Q8XH19-F1
#
_entry.id   AF-A0A0Q8XH19-F1
#
_cell.length_a   1.000
_cell.length_b   1.000
_cell.length_c   1.000
_cell.angle_alpha   90.00
_cell.angle_beta   90.00
_cell.angle_gamma   90.00
#
_symmetry.space_group_name_H-M   'P 1'
#
loop_
_entity.id
_entity.type
_entity.pdbx_description
1 polymer ?
#
loop_
_entity_poly.entity_id
_entity_poly.type
_entity_poly.pdbx_seq_one_letter_code
_entity_poly.pdbx_strand_id
1 'polypeptide(L)' 'MLKLAKLPDRTPIKLTITVMPDLNGALADYAALYRETYGEKAEVIDLVPAMLESFLAGDRDFAKARKEREAKP' A
#
# COMPACT_ATOMS: atom_id res chain seq x y z
N MET A 1 -22.79 -28.89 -0.73
CA MET A 1 -22.63 -27.52 -0.20
C MET A 1 -21.15 -27.22 -0.08
N LEU A 2 -20.66 -26.21 -0.81
CA LEU A 2 -19.25 -25.81 -0.73
C LEU A 2 -19.06 -24.97 0.55
N LYS A 3 -18.10 -25.36 1.41
CA LYS A 3 -17.76 -24.63 2.65
C LYS A 3 -16.89 -23.39 2.41
N LEU A 4 -16.33 -23.28 1.20
CA LEU A 4 -15.46 -22.18 0.83
C LEU A 4 -16.31 -21.06 0.21
N ALA A 5 -16.33 -19.91 0.89
CA ALA A 5 -16.89 -18.69 0.34
C ALA A 5 -16.11 -18.27 -0.92
N LYS A 6 -16.77 -17.53 -1.81
CA LYS A 6 -16.10 -16.95 -2.99
C LYS A 6 -14.88 -16.15 -2.53
N LEU A 7 -13.73 -16.43 -3.13
CA LEU A 7 -12.52 -15.66 -2.86
C LEU A 7 -12.76 -14.19 -3.22
N PRO A 8 -12.17 -13.24 -2.46
CA PRO A 8 -12.26 -11.84 -2.81
C PRO A 8 -11.67 -11.61 -4.20
N ASP A 9 -12.13 -10.55 -4.88
CA ASP A 9 -11.48 -10.11 -6.11
C ASP A 9 -10.04 -9.72 -5.78
N ARG A 10 -9.10 -10.33 -6.51
CA ARG A 10 -7.66 -10.11 -6.36
C ARG A 10 -7.05 -9.53 -7.64
N THR A 11 -7.89 -9.02 -8.54
CA THR A 11 -7.43 -8.40 -9.78
C THR A 11 -6.64 -7.14 -9.43
N PRO A 12 -5.33 -7.08 -9.73
CA PRO A 12 -4.53 -5.90 -9.41
C PRO A 12 -4.98 -4.72 -10.27
N ILE A 13 -5.14 -3.55 -9.64
CA ILE A 13 -5.49 -2.30 -10.32
C ILE A 13 -4.21 -1.50 -10.51
N LYS A 14 -3.87 -1.16 -11.77
CA LYS A 14 -2.76 -0.27 -12.08
C LYS A 14 -3.16 1.17 -11.79
N LEU A 15 -2.44 1.82 -10.88
CA LEU A 15 -2.58 3.24 -10.59
C LEU A 15 -1.39 4.01 -11.18
N THR A 16 -1.66 5.05 -11.97
CA THR A 16 -0.65 6.01 -12.42
C THR A 16 -0.75 7.25 -11.55
N ILE A 17 0.35 7.65 -10.91
CA ILE A 17 0.41 8.84 -10.04
C ILE A 17 1.47 9.82 -10.53
N THR A 18 1.26 11.11 -10.26
CA THR A 18 2.27 12.15 -10.40
C THR A 18 2.65 12.62 -9.00
N VAL A 19 3.94 12.65 -8.72
CA VAL A 19 4.48 13.10 -7.42
C VAL A 19 5.36 14.33 -7.63
N MET A 20 5.44 15.18 -6.60
CA MET A 20 6.33 16.34 -6.61
C MET A 20 7.80 15.89 -6.47
N PRO A 21 8.78 16.70 -6.94
CA PRO A 21 10.19 16.35 -6.88
C PRO A 21 10.68 15.95 -5.49
N ASP A 22 10.25 16.66 -4.45
CA ASP A 22 10.66 16.39 -3.07
C ASP A 22 10.25 14.99 -2.60
N LEU A 23 9.01 14.58 -2.93
CA LEU A 23 8.53 13.23 -2.61
C LEU A 23 9.27 12.17 -3.42
N ASN A 24 9.57 12.45 -4.70
CA ASN A 24 10.36 11.54 -5.52
C ASN A 24 11.76 11.32 -4.95
N GLY A 25 12.42 12.40 -4.49
CA GLY A 25 13.73 12.31 -3.82
C GLY A 25 13.67 11.46 -2.56
N ALA A 26 12.72 11.74 -1.66
CA ALA A 26 12.53 10.97 -0.44
C ALA A 26 12.24 9.47 -0.69
N LEU A 27 11.46 9.15 -1.72
CA LEU A 27 11.20 7.76 -2.11
C LEU A 27 12.46 7.06 -2.63
N ALA A 28 13.29 7.76 -3.41
CA ALA A 28 14.55 7.21 -3.91
C ALA A 28 15.53 6.92 -2.76
N ASP A 29 15.66 7.85 -1.81
CA ASP A 29 16.51 7.68 -0.62
C ASP A 29 16.03 6.49 0.24
N TYR A 30 14.71 6.38 0.44
CA TYR A 30 14.15 5.25 1.18
C TYR A 30 14.43 3.92 0.48
N ALA A 31 14.27 3.86 -0.84
CA ALA A 31 14.58 2.66 -1.60
C ALA A 31 16.07 2.29 -1.47
N ALA A 32 16.99 3.26 -1.55
CA ALA A 32 18.41 3.01 -1.35
C ALA A 32 18.70 2.41 0.03
N LEU A 33 18.12 2.97 1.09
CA LEU A 33 18.27 2.45 2.46
C LEU A 33 17.69 1.04 2.62
N TYR A 34 16.54 0.77 2.00
CA TYR A 34 15.93 -0.56 2.02
C TYR A 34 16.85 -1.61 1.39
N ARG A 35 17.46 -1.28 0.25
CA ARG A 35 18.43 -2.17 -0.43
C ARG A 35 19.67 -2.41 0.41
N GLU A 36 20.18 -1.38 1.08
CA GLU A 36 21.32 -1.51 1.98
C GLU A 36 20.99 -2.41 3.18
N THR A 37 19.78 -2.27 3.72
CA THR A 37 19.34 -3.02 4.90
C THR A 37 19.09 -4.50 4.59
N TYR A 38 18.49 -4.82 3.45
CA TYR A 38 18.01 -6.17 3.12
C TYR A 38 18.77 -6.86 1.98
N GLY A 39 19.68 -6.16 1.28
CA GLY A 39 20.43 -6.71 0.14
C GLY A 39 19.58 -6.97 -1.11
N GLU A 40 18.32 -6.53 -1.12
CA GLU A 40 17.39 -6.74 -2.24
C GLU A 40 17.49 -5.63 -3.28
N LYS A 41 17.02 -5.89 -4.51
CA LYS A 41 16.95 -4.90 -5.60
C LYS A 41 15.56 -4.25 -5.71
N ALA A 42 14.91 -3.98 -4.58
CA ALA A 42 13.58 -3.38 -4.59
C ALA A 42 13.63 -1.96 -5.17
N GLU A 43 12.79 -1.65 -6.15
CA GLU A 43 12.58 -0.31 -6.69
C GLU A 43 11.49 0.43 -5.92
N VAL A 44 11.42 1.75 -6.08
CA VAL A 44 10.35 2.57 -5.46
C VAL A 44 8.97 1.98 -5.76
N ILE A 45 8.74 1.55 -7.00
CA ILE A 45 7.46 0.97 -7.44
C ILE A 45 7.09 -0.32 -6.72
N ASP A 46 8.07 -1.08 -6.22
CA ASP A 46 7.85 -2.32 -5.48
C ASP A 46 7.49 -2.01 -4.02
N LEU A 47 8.04 -0.91 -3.49
CA LEU A 47 7.84 -0.48 -2.10
C LEU A 47 6.54 0.30 -1.91
N VAL A 48 6.09 1.08 -2.91
CA VAL A 48 4.90 1.93 -2.79
C VAL A 48 3.65 1.17 -2.31
N PRO A 49 3.30 -0.03 -2.85
CA PRO A 49 2.14 -0.77 -2.35
C PRO A 49 2.23 -1.09 -0.86
N ALA A 50 3.38 -1.62 -0.40
CA ALA A 50 3.59 -1.97 1.00
C ALA A 50 3.61 -0.74 1.93
N MET A 51 4.17 0.37 1.47
CA MET A 51 4.12 1.65 2.18
C MET A 51 2.69 2.16 2.36
N LEU A 52 1.88 2.12 1.30
CA LEU A 52 0.47 2.56 1.35
C LEU A 52 -0.38 1.65 2.22
N GLU A 53 -0.18 0.34 2.16
CA GLU A 53 -0.85 -0.61 3.06
C GLU A 53 -0.52 -0.33 4.52
N SER A 54 0.77 -0.12 4.82
CA SER A 54 1.24 0.20 6.17
C SER A 54 0.68 1.53 6.67
N PHE A 55 0.64 2.55 5.80
CA PHE A 55 0.06 3.86 6.10
C PHE A 55 -1.43 3.75 6.45
N LEU A 56 -2.22 3.09 5.59
CA LEU A 56 -3.66 2.91 5.80
C LEU A 56 -3.97 2.04 7.04
N ALA A 57 -3.14 1.04 7.32
CA ALA A 57 -3.29 0.22 8.52
C ALA A 57 -2.95 0.98 9.82
N GLY A 58 -2.00 1.93 9.75
CA GLY A 58 -1.61 2.77 10.88
C GLY A 58 -2.58 3.91 11.18
N ASP A 59 -3.39 4.34 10.21
CA ASP A 59 -4.39 5.39 10.39
C ASP A 59 -5.67 4.87 11.08
N ARG A 60 -5.74 5.07 12.40
CA ARG A 60 -6.86 4.62 13.24
C ARG A 60 -8.16 5.35 12.93
N ASP A 61 -8.09 6.62 12.59
CA ASP A 61 -9.27 7.44 12.27
C ASP A 61 -9.86 7.01 10.93
N PHE A 62 -8.99 6.76 9.93
CA PHE A 62 -9.39 6.12 8.69
C PHE A 62 -10.02 4.75 8.92
N ALA A 63 -9.40 3.89 9.73
CA ALA A 63 -9.93 2.56 10.03
C ALA A 63 -11.32 2.62 10.68
N LYS A 64 -11.55 3.57 11.58
CA LYS A 64 -12.87 3.80 12.20
C LYS A 64 -13.89 4.27 11.16
N ALA A 65 -13.56 5.30 10.38
CA ALA A 65 -14.45 5.85 9.35
C ALA A 65 -14.81 4.80 8.28
N ARG A 66 -13.86 3.93 7.90
CA ARG A 66 -14.09 2.83 6.97
C ARG A 66 -15.10 1.82 7.52
N LYS A 67 -14.95 1.40 8.78
CA LYS A 67 -15.91 0.48 9.42
C LYS A 67 -17.31 1.09 9.51
N GLU A 68 -17.41 2.38 9.85
CA GLU A 68 -18.69 3.08 9.89
C GLU A 68 -19.37 3.15 8.51
N ARG A 69 -18.60 3.36 7.43
CA ARG A 69 -19.11 3.30 6.06
C ARG A 69 -19.55 1.89 5.65
N GLU A 70 -18.77 0.87 5.99
CA GLU A 70 -19.10 -0.54 5.69
C GLU A 70 -20.34 -1.04 6.46
N ALA A 71 -20.58 -0.51 7.66
CA ALA A 71 -21.73 -0.84 8.49
C ALA A 71 -23.03 -0.11 8.09
N LYS A 72 -22.94 0.93 7.24
CA LYS A 72 -24.09 1.69 6.75
C LYS A 72 -24.58 1.07 5.44
N PRO A 73 -25.85 0.61 5.36
CA PRO A 73 -26.42 0.05 4.13
C PRO A 73 -26.60 1.11 3.03
#